data_AF-A0A6L9EW58-F1
#
_entry.id   AF-A0A6L9EW58-F1
#
_cell.length_a   1.000
_cell.length_b   1.000
_cell.length_c   1.000
_cell.angle_alpha   90.00
_cell.angle_beta   90.00
_cell.angle_gamma   90.00
#
_symmetry.space_group_name_H-M   'P 1'
#
loop_
_entity.id
_entity.type
_entity.pdbx_description
1 polymer ?
#
loop_
_entity_poly.entity_id
_entity_poly.type
_entity_poly.pdbx_seq_one_letter_code
_entity_poly.pdbx_strand_id
1 'polypeptide(L)'
;MKINGKYDINASSDVIWKMILDPEVLEKITPGIKSLETTDTDTYKAVSEVKIGPVKGAFNGNLSIKDKKEKESCLLVIDQKSKIGNVVAEIGIKLAPSEETNTEIQYTGEAKLSGKLAVMGQRIMSGVVSTLSKQFFKALEKEIENK
;
A
#
# COMPACT_ATOMS: atom_id res chain seq x y z
N MET A 1 0.60 -5.24 -14.75
CA MET A 1 1.18 -3.88 -14.81
C MET A 1 2.27 -3.77 -13.76
N LYS A 2 3.35 -3.05 -14.05
CA LYS A 2 4.42 -2.80 -13.07
C LYS A 2 4.02 -1.66 -12.14
N ILE A 3 4.42 -1.79 -10.88
CA ILE A 3 4.29 -0.80 -9.82
C ILE A 3 5.69 -0.53 -9.31
N ASN A 4 6.12 0.72 -9.29
CA ASN A 4 7.38 1.08 -8.67
C ASN A 4 7.39 2.54 -8.27
N GLY A 5 8.18 2.85 -7.25
CA GLY A 5 8.45 4.21 -6.84
C GLY A 5 9.34 4.25 -5.61
N LYS A 6 9.62 5.48 -5.20
CA LYS A 6 10.41 5.78 -4.01
C LYS A 6 9.83 6.99 -3.30
N TYR A 7 10.01 7.06 -1.99
CA TYR A 7 9.53 8.15 -1.15
C TYR A 7 10.46 8.32 0.04
N ASP A 8 10.96 9.53 0.27
CA ASP A 8 11.79 9.85 1.43
C ASP A 8 10.90 10.25 2.60
N ILE A 9 11.16 9.68 3.78
CA ILE A 9 10.46 10.01 5.02
C ILE A 9 11.49 10.41 6.07
N ASN A 10 11.27 11.55 6.71
CA ASN A 10 12.07 12.05 7.83
C ASN A 10 11.78 11.27 9.13
N ALA A 11 12.05 9.97 9.11
CA ALA A 11 12.01 9.07 10.25
C ALA A 11 13.03 7.94 10.09
N SER A 12 13.41 7.33 11.21
CA SER A 12 14.26 6.14 11.19
C SER A 12 13.49 4.93 10.63
N SER A 13 14.23 3.96 10.08
CA SER A 13 13.64 2.73 9.56
C SER A 13 12.88 1.94 10.65
N ASP A 14 13.28 2.06 11.91
CA ASP A 14 12.60 1.44 13.06
C ASP A 14 11.18 2.00 13.26
N VAL A 15 11.04 3.32 13.21
CA VAL A 15 9.72 3.99 13.33
C VAL A 15 8.83 3.60 12.17
N ILE A 16 9.34 3.70 10.93
CA ILE A 16 8.60 3.35 9.72
C ILE A 16 8.17 1.87 9.76
N TRP A 17 9.10 0.98 10.10
CA TRP A 17 8.84 -0.47 10.17
C TRP A 17 7.72 -0.81 11.13
N LYS A 18 7.71 -0.21 12.33
CA LYS A 18 6.62 -0.40 13.30
C LYS A 18 5.28 0.08 12.75
N MET A 19 5.27 1.23 12.07
CA MET A 19 4.02 1.82 11.54
C MET A 19 3.44 1.05 10.36
N ILE A 20 4.25 0.60 9.41
CA ILE A 20 3.75 -0.12 8.23
C ILE A 20 3.31 -1.56 8.53
N LEU A 21 3.59 -2.05 9.74
CA LEU A 21 3.14 -3.35 10.23
C LEU A 21 2.03 -3.26 11.28
N ASP A 22 1.68 -2.06 11.73
CA ASP A 22 0.63 -1.83 12.72
C ASP A 22 -0.72 -1.71 12.00
N PRO A 23 -1.68 -2.64 12.22
CA PRO A 23 -2.97 -2.61 11.55
C PRO A 23 -3.79 -1.36 11.85
N GLU A 24 -3.70 -0.81 13.06
CA GLU A 24 -4.43 0.42 13.41
C GLU A 24 -3.86 1.62 12.67
N VAL A 25 -2.53 1.66 12.49
CA VAL A 25 -1.88 2.69 11.69
C VAL A 25 -2.24 2.50 10.21
N LEU A 26 -2.15 1.28 9.68
CA LEU A 26 -2.51 0.97 8.30
C LEU A 26 -3.94 1.39 7.98
N GLU A 27 -4.90 1.18 8.88
CA GLU A 27 -6.28 1.61 8.70
C GLU A 27 -6.43 3.15 8.64
N LYS A 28 -5.59 3.90 9.35
CA LYS A 28 -5.60 5.38 9.29
C LYS A 28 -4.96 5.93 8.01
N ILE A 29 -3.85 5.32 7.59
CA ILE A 29 -3.01 5.88 6.52
C ILE A 29 -3.35 5.35 5.13
N THR A 30 -4.07 4.22 5.03
CA THR A 30 -4.41 3.61 3.73
C THR A 30 -5.59 4.34 3.07
N PRO A 31 -5.39 4.98 1.90
CA PRO A 31 -6.45 5.77 1.29
C PRO A 31 -7.64 4.91 0.88
N GLY A 32 -8.83 5.33 1.31
CA GLY A 32 -10.07 4.68 0.94
C GLY A 32 -10.37 3.40 1.73
N ILE A 33 -9.50 2.95 2.64
CA ILE A 33 -9.83 1.83 3.53
C ILE A 33 -11.05 2.18 4.39
N LYS A 34 -11.90 1.18 4.60
CA LYS A 34 -13.13 1.26 5.41
C LYS A 34 -13.09 0.32 6.60
N SER A 35 -12.41 -0.81 6.45
CA SER A 35 -12.10 -1.73 7.53
C SER A 35 -10.84 -2.53 7.18
N LEU A 36 -10.04 -2.84 8.19
CA LEU A 36 -8.90 -3.74 8.10
C LEU A 36 -8.93 -4.72 9.28
N GLU A 37 -9.57 -5.86 9.09
CA GLU A 37 -9.78 -6.85 10.15
C GLU A 37 -8.66 -7.89 10.12
N THR A 38 -7.97 -8.09 11.26
CA THR A 38 -6.98 -9.17 11.38
C THR A 38 -7.69 -10.52 11.35
N THR A 39 -7.32 -11.38 10.40
CA THR A 39 -7.87 -12.73 10.26
C THR A 39 -6.89 -13.82 10.64
N ASP A 40 -5.59 -13.54 10.50
CA ASP A 40 -4.48 -14.40 10.90
C ASP A 40 -3.22 -13.53 11.11
N THR A 41 -2.12 -14.14 11.51
CA THR A 41 -0.81 -13.52 11.60
C THR A 41 -0.45 -12.88 10.25
N ASP A 42 -0.20 -11.57 10.28
CA ASP A 42 0.12 -10.76 9.10
C ASP A 42 -0.89 -10.84 7.95
N THR A 43 -2.13 -11.25 8.23
CA THR A 43 -3.19 -11.38 7.20
C THR A 43 -4.46 -10.68 7.65
N TYR A 44 -4.98 -9.86 6.75
CA TYR A 44 -6.08 -8.95 7.01
C TYR A 44 -7.14 -9.05 5.94
N LYS A 45 -8.41 -9.00 6.36
CA LYS A 45 -9.53 -8.75 5.48
C LYS A 45 -9.74 -7.24 5.36
N ALA A 46 -9.58 -6.74 4.14
CA ALA A 46 -9.66 -5.32 3.83
C ALA A 46 -10.93 -5.01 3.03
N VAL A 47 -11.64 -3.95 3.42
CA VAL A 47 -12.70 -3.32 2.62
C VAL A 47 -12.28 -1.91 2.30
N SER A 48 -12.36 -1.50 1.03
CA SER A 48 -11.98 -0.15 0.61
C SER A 48 -12.93 0.44 -0.44
N GLU A 49 -13.02 1.76 -0.48
CA GLU A 49 -13.66 2.55 -1.54
C GLU A 49 -12.65 3.48 -2.20
N VAL A 50 -12.39 3.26 -3.49
CA VAL A 50 -11.53 4.14 -4.29
C VAL A 50 -12.38 5.03 -5.18
N LYS A 51 -12.05 6.33 -5.19
CA LYS A 51 -12.72 7.36 -6.01
C LYS A 51 -11.65 8.28 -6.63
N ILE A 52 -10.88 7.76 -7.59
CA ILE A 52 -9.75 8.48 -8.23
C ILE A 52 -9.91 8.40 -9.75
N GLY A 53 -10.14 9.55 -10.37
CA GLY A 53 -10.34 9.65 -11.82
C GLY A 53 -11.45 8.71 -12.32
N PRO A 54 -11.21 7.89 -13.36
CA PRO A 54 -12.21 6.96 -13.88
C PRO A 54 -12.39 5.71 -13.00
N VAL A 55 -11.58 5.52 -11.95
CA VAL A 55 -11.68 4.38 -11.03
C VAL A 55 -12.56 4.77 -9.83
N LYS A 56 -13.80 4.27 -9.86
CA LYS A 56 -14.75 4.37 -8.76
C LYS A 56 -15.32 3.00 -8.44
N GLY A 57 -14.99 2.46 -7.27
CA GLY A 57 -15.43 1.12 -6.88
C GLY A 57 -15.21 0.82 -5.40
N ALA A 58 -16.03 -0.09 -4.89
CA ALA A 58 -15.81 -0.74 -3.61
C ALA A 58 -15.05 -2.06 -3.85
N PHE A 59 -14.04 -2.31 -3.05
CA PHE A 59 -13.16 -3.47 -3.12
C PHE A 59 -13.22 -4.22 -1.79
N ASN A 60 -13.20 -5.54 -1.86
CA ASN A 60 -13.09 -6.41 -0.69
C ASN A 60 -12.15 -7.56 -0.99
N GLY A 61 -11.41 -8.00 0.02
CA GLY A 61 -10.52 -9.15 -0.09
C GLY A 61 -9.45 -9.12 0.97
N ASN A 62 -8.26 -9.61 0.64
CA ASN A 62 -7.20 -9.85 1.60
C ASN A 62 -5.96 -9.01 1.31
N LEU A 63 -5.26 -8.66 2.39
CA LEU A 63 -3.90 -8.18 2.42
C LEU A 63 -3.09 -9.14 3.29
N SER A 64 -1.95 -9.61 2.80
CA SER A 64 -0.98 -10.34 3.61
C SER A 64 0.39 -9.67 3.54
N ILE A 65 1.13 -9.72 4.64
CA ILE A 65 2.52 -9.27 4.72
C ILE A 65 3.41 -10.49 4.89
N LYS A 66 4.36 -10.67 3.98
CA LYS A 66 5.25 -11.84 3.91
C LYS A 66 6.70 -11.42 3.86
N ASP A 67 7.59 -12.41 3.97
CA ASP A 67 9.04 -12.26 3.77
C ASP A 67 9.66 -11.09 4.54
N LYS A 68 9.19 -10.90 5.78
CA LYS A 68 9.64 -9.80 6.64
C LYS A 68 11.10 -9.97 7.00
N LYS A 69 11.91 -8.97 6.66
CA LYS A 69 13.24 -8.71 7.19
C LYS A 69 13.17 -7.44 8.00
N GLU A 70 13.31 -7.59 9.31
CA GLU A 70 13.10 -6.52 10.27
C GLU A 70 13.88 -5.25 9.89
N LYS A 71 13.19 -4.10 9.85
CA LYS A 71 13.74 -2.77 9.50
C LYS A 71 14.32 -2.65 8.08
N GLU A 72 14.18 -3.68 7.25
CA GLU A 72 14.76 -3.73 5.91
C GLU A 72 13.72 -3.88 4.81
N SER A 73 12.85 -4.90 4.89
CA SER A 73 11.94 -5.19 3.77
C SER A 73 10.80 -6.13 4.11
N CYS A 74 9.72 -6.04 3.35
CA CYS A 74 8.61 -6.99 3.39
C CYS A 74 7.94 -7.11 2.01
N LEU A 75 7.14 -8.15 1.83
CA LEU A 75 6.32 -8.35 0.63
C LEU A 75 4.84 -8.19 0.98
N LEU A 76 4.18 -7.23 0.34
CA LEU A 76 2.72 -7.10 0.41
C LEU A 76 2.08 -7.97 -0.67
N VAL A 77 1.15 -8.82 -0.28
CA VAL A 77 0.33 -9.64 -1.19
C VAL A 77 -1.12 -9.20 -1.05
N ILE A 78 -1.70 -8.72 -2.16
CA ILE A 78 -3.02 -8.12 -2.20
C ILE A 78 -3.89 -8.95 -3.15
N ASP A 79 -5.07 -9.35 -2.70
CA ASP A 79 -6.12 -9.94 -3.54
C ASP A 79 -7.44 -9.23 -3.21
N GLN A 80 -7.92 -8.40 -4.13
CA GLN A 80 -9.09 -7.55 -3.95
C GLN A 80 -10.07 -7.77 -5.10
N LYS A 81 -11.35 -7.93 -4.76
CA LYS A 81 -12.46 -8.14 -5.70
C LYS A 81 -13.35 -6.92 -5.75
N SER A 82 -13.82 -6.57 -6.95
CA SER A 82 -14.79 -5.49 -7.15
C SER A 82 -15.72 -5.77 -8.33
N LYS A 83 -16.89 -5.14 -8.32
CA LYS A 83 -17.83 -5.14 -9.46
C LYS A 83 -17.21 -4.58 -10.75
N ILE A 84 -16.18 -3.75 -10.64
CA ILE A 84 -15.48 -3.17 -11.80
C ILE A 84 -14.25 -4.00 -12.25
N GLY A 85 -13.88 -5.05 -11.52
CA GLY A 85 -12.68 -5.84 -11.79
C GLY A 85 -11.93 -6.23 -10.52
N ASN A 86 -11.08 -7.24 -10.62
CA ASN A 86 -10.25 -7.70 -9.50
C ASN A 86 -8.82 -7.17 -9.64
N VAL A 87 -8.12 -7.12 -8.51
CA VAL A 87 -6.73 -6.72 -8.37
C VAL A 87 -6.01 -7.81 -7.59
N VAL A 88 -5.02 -8.45 -8.20
CA VAL A 88 -4.06 -9.31 -7.51
C VAL A 88 -2.69 -8.66 -7.65
N ALA A 89 -2.02 -8.33 -6.56
CA ALA A 89 -0.73 -7.64 -6.61
C ALA A 89 0.26 -8.18 -5.59
N GLU A 90 1.53 -8.16 -5.97
CA GLU A 90 2.66 -8.41 -5.08
C GLU A 90 3.57 -7.19 -5.14
N ILE A 91 3.85 -6.58 -3.99
CA ILE A 91 4.62 -5.35 -3.86
C ILE A 91 5.66 -5.52 -2.77
N GLY A 92 6.93 -5.59 -3.17
CA GLY A 92 8.05 -5.55 -2.24
C GLY A 92 8.31 -4.13 -1.77
N ILE A 93 8.44 -3.96 -0.46
CA ILE A 93 8.86 -2.72 0.21
C ILE A 93 10.30 -2.92 0.69
N LYS A 94 11.14 -1.92 0.48
CA LYS A 94 12.50 -1.84 1.03
C LYS A 94 12.70 -0.49 1.72
N LEU A 95 13.30 -0.53 2.90
CA LEU A 95 13.72 0.62 3.67
C LEU A 95 15.23 0.80 3.48
N ALA A 96 15.64 1.96 2.98
CA ALA A 96 17.03 2.33 2.78
C ALA A 96 17.34 3.57 3.66
N PRO A 97 17.88 3.37 4.86
CA PRO A 97 18.30 4.49 5.73
C PRO A 97 19.38 5.30 5.03
N SER A 98 19.21 6.62 4.96
CA SER A 98 20.19 7.54 4.37
C SER A 98 20.95 8.35 5.43
N GLU A 99 20.33 8.60 6.60
CA GLU A 99 20.88 9.26 7.80
C GLU A 99 20.16 8.73 9.07
N GLU A 100 20.58 9.07 10.30
CA GLU A 100 19.93 8.55 11.53
C GLU A 100 18.40 8.85 11.61
N THR A 101 17.95 9.92 10.97
CA THR A 101 16.55 10.37 11.00
C THR A 101 15.87 10.41 9.63
N ASN A 102 16.45 9.82 8.59
CA ASN A 102 15.86 9.80 7.24
C ASN A 102 15.95 8.41 6.60
N THR A 103 14.85 7.98 5.99
CA THR A 103 14.76 6.68 5.31
C THR A 103 14.05 6.83 3.97
N GLU A 104 14.70 6.37 2.90
CA GLU A 104 14.05 6.21 1.61
C GLU A 104 13.27 4.88 1.60
N ILE A 105 11.97 4.95 1.32
CA ILE A 105 11.12 3.78 1.09
C ILE A 105 11.08 3.52 -0.42
N GLN A 106 11.58 2.37 -0.85
CA GLN A 106 11.44 1.89 -2.22
C GLN A 106 10.35 0.82 -2.27
N TYR A 107 9.44 0.93 -3.24
CA TYR A 107 8.44 -0.09 -3.48
C TYR A 107 8.47 -0.53 -4.93
N THR A 108 8.38 -1.83 -5.17
CA THR A 108 8.42 -2.44 -6.50
C THR A 108 7.52 -3.66 -6.54
N GLY A 109 6.78 -3.85 -7.63
CA GLY A 109 5.82 -4.93 -7.70
C GLY A 109 5.12 -5.06 -9.03
N GLU A 110 4.22 -6.02 -9.08
CA GLU A 110 3.35 -6.26 -10.23
C GLU A 110 1.91 -6.45 -9.78
N ALA A 111 0.98 -5.90 -10.55
CA ALA A 111 -0.45 -6.09 -10.37
C ALA A 111 -1.09 -6.71 -11.62
N LYS A 112 -1.91 -7.74 -11.41
CA LYS A 112 -2.81 -8.33 -12.38
C LYS A 112 -4.20 -7.74 -12.16
N LEU A 113 -4.74 -7.15 -13.22
CA LEU A 113 -6.05 -6.52 -13.23
C LEU A 113 -7.01 -7.33 -14.10
N SER A 114 -8.28 -7.37 -13.72
CA SER A 114 -9.34 -7.99 -14.53
C SER A 114 -10.53 -7.03 -14.74
N GLY A 115 -11.48 -7.43 -15.59
CA GLY A 115 -12.71 -6.67 -15.83
C GLY A 115 -12.44 -5.28 -16.44
N LYS A 116 -13.21 -4.27 -16.01
CA LYS A 116 -13.09 -2.90 -16.53
C LYS A 116 -11.72 -2.29 -16.20
N LEU A 117 -11.11 -2.67 -15.08
CA LEU A 117 -9.78 -2.21 -14.68
C LEU A 117 -8.71 -2.59 -15.71
N ALA A 118 -8.78 -3.79 -16.29
CA ALA A 118 -7.83 -4.24 -17.31
C ALA A 118 -7.92 -3.43 -18.61
N VAL A 119 -9.12 -2.97 -18.96
CA VAL A 119 -9.39 -2.24 -20.22
C VAL A 119 -9.02 -0.75 -20.13
N MET A 120 -8.92 -0.18 -18.92
CA MET A 120 -8.56 1.22 -18.71
C MET A 120 -7.13 1.58 -19.16
N GLY A 121 -6.29 0.56 -19.42
CA GLY A 121 -4.94 0.75 -19.93
C GLY A 121 -3.94 1.23 -18.87
N GLN A 122 -2.66 1.03 -19.19
CA GLN A 122 -1.57 1.21 -18.23
C GLN A 122 -1.43 2.66 -17.73
N ARG A 123 -1.56 3.65 -18.62
CA ARG A 123 -1.37 5.07 -18.25
C ARG A 123 -2.35 5.55 -17.18
N ILE A 124 -3.63 5.17 -17.31
CA ILE A 124 -4.66 5.54 -16.34
C ILE A 124 -4.38 4.86 -15.00
N MET A 125 -4.14 3.54 -15.02
CA MET A 125 -3.91 2.78 -13.79
C MET A 125 -2.62 3.22 -13.06
N SER A 126 -1.54 3.54 -13.79
CA SER A 126 -0.33 4.10 -13.20
C SER A 126 -0.59 5.46 -12.53
N GLY A 127 -1.46 6.30 -13.11
CA GLY A 127 -1.88 7.55 -12.48
C GLY A 127 -2.62 7.33 -11.16
N VAL A 128 -3.55 6.38 -11.13
CA VAL A 128 -4.30 6.01 -9.91
C VAL A 128 -3.36 5.48 -8.83
N VAL A 129 -2.46 4.56 -9.17
CA VAL A 129 -1.45 4.04 -8.22
C VAL A 129 -0.57 5.16 -7.69
N SER A 130 -0.08 6.06 -8.56
CA SER A 130 0.72 7.21 -8.12
C SER A 130 -0.03 8.11 -7.14
N THR A 131 -1.32 8.38 -7.37
CA THR A 131 -2.16 9.16 -6.45
C THR A 131 -2.33 8.44 -5.11
N LEU A 132 -2.62 7.14 -5.12
CA LEU A 132 -2.77 6.33 -3.91
C LEU A 132 -1.47 6.29 -3.09
N SER A 133 -0.34 6.01 -3.73
CA SER A 133 0.97 5.99 -3.06
C SER A 133 1.29 7.35 -2.42
N LYS A 134 1.05 8.46 -3.13
CA LYS A 134 1.25 9.80 -2.57
C LYS A 134 0.36 10.09 -1.37
N GLN A 135 -0.90 9.67 -1.41
CA GLN A 135 -1.83 9.86 -0.29
C GLN A 135 -1.43 9.01 0.92
N PHE A 136 -1.03 7.75 0.68
CA PHE A 136 -0.53 6.85 1.72
C PHE A 136 0.69 7.43 2.43
N PHE A 137 1.74 7.80 1.70
CA PHE A 137 2.97 8.28 2.33
C PHE A 137 2.78 9.62 3.05
N LYS A 138 1.95 10.54 2.51
CA LYS A 138 1.59 11.77 3.23
C LYS A 138 0.84 11.50 4.53
N ALA A 139 -0.04 10.51 4.54
CA ALA A 139 -0.74 10.13 5.76
C ALA A 139 0.19 9.45 6.77
N LEU A 140 1.15 8.65 6.29
CA LEU A 140 2.21 8.06 7.11
C LEU A 140 3.10 9.14 7.76
N GLU A 141 3.60 10.10 6.99
CA GLU A 141 4.37 11.23 7.52
C GLU A 141 3.61 11.96 8.62
N LYS A 142 2.32 12.23 8.38
CA LYS A 142 1.48 12.88 9.38
C LYS A 142 1.28 12.03 10.64
N GLU A 143 1.11 10.71 10.51
CA GLU A 143 0.98 9.82 11.68
C GLU A 143 2.30 9.73 12.47
N ILE A 144 3.45 9.81 11.78
CA ILE A 144 4.78 9.91 12.40
C ILE A 144 4.90 11.20 13.21
N GLU A 145 4.52 12.36 12.65
CA GLU A 145 4.60 13.65 13.33
C GLU A 145 3.71 13.76 14.58
N ASN A 146 2.62 12.97 14.65
CA ASN A 146 1.69 12.99 15.77
C ASN A 146 2.12 12.09 16.95
N LYS A 147 3.21 11.33 16.83
CA LYS A 147 3.76 10.47 17.89
C LYS A 147 5.05 11.05 18.45
#